data_AF-A0A1Y4WCU8-F1
#
_entry.id   AF-A0A1Y4WCU8-F1
#
_cell.length_a   1.000
_cell.length_b   1.000
_cell.length_c   1.000
_cell.angle_alpha   90.00
_cell.angle_beta   90.00
_cell.angle_gamma   90.00
#
_symmetry.space_group_name_H-M   'P 1'
#
loop_
_entity.id
_entity.type
_entity.pdbx_description
1 polymer ?
#
loop_
_entity_poly.entity_id
_entity_poly.type
_entity_poly.pdbx_seq_one_letter_code
_entity_poly.pdbx_strand_id
1 'polypeptide(L)'
;MKLAIIGIGQLGSQLFRAAQGPERLVIDQMPKSLEKVADVAELGTSTQLSAAAACQVVAAALPAPFCPDAFQQLCPHLQPGTIVINFATGWLIPDELRKEFPQLKLVEAKLVGSAVGISEGLKSLFVLGIQDEELCKTIQSCFPPFRFIMGDTSIVKHINTCATATALRAAVQLQRELAEFPQEMINAATAGLMPGVLISYERNTLGEFARNILEQVQKES
;
A
#
# COMPACT_ATOMS: atom_id res chain seq x y z
N MET A 1 -9.79 -19.41 4.50
CA MET A 1 -8.35 -19.27 4.22
C MET A 1 -7.72 -18.57 5.42
N LYS A 2 -6.52 -18.96 5.84
CA LYS A 2 -5.77 -18.37 6.96
C LYS A 2 -4.76 -17.39 6.38
N LEU A 3 -4.85 -16.15 6.83
CA LEU A 3 -4.03 -15.03 6.36
C LEU A 3 -3.18 -14.51 7.52
N ALA A 4 -1.86 -14.48 7.35
CA ALA A 4 -0.98 -13.73 8.24
C ALA A 4 -0.72 -12.34 7.65
N ILE A 5 -0.78 -11.30 8.49
CA ILE A 5 -0.35 -9.94 8.15
C ILE A 5 0.86 -9.61 9.01
N ILE A 6 2.00 -9.36 8.37
CA ILE A 6 3.27 -9.06 9.03
C ILE A 6 3.54 -7.57 8.93
N GLY A 7 3.65 -6.91 10.09
CA GLY A 7 3.76 -5.46 10.24
C GLY A 7 2.39 -4.79 10.22
N ILE A 8 1.96 -4.24 11.36
CA ILE A 8 0.67 -3.54 11.52
C ILE A 8 0.84 -2.01 11.57
N GLY A 9 1.79 -1.50 10.78
CA GLY A 9 1.97 -0.07 10.53
C GLY A 9 0.82 0.54 9.71
N GLN A 10 1.08 1.66 9.03
CA GLN A 10 0.07 2.37 8.24
C GLN A 10 -0.57 1.47 7.16
N LEU A 11 0.23 0.86 6.28
CA LEU A 11 -0.28 -0.01 5.22
C LEU A 11 -0.85 -1.32 5.77
N GLY A 12 -0.14 -1.97 6.71
CA GLY A 12 -0.59 -3.21 7.33
C GLY A 12 -1.97 -3.08 8.00
N SER A 13 -2.21 -1.95 8.68
CA SER A 13 -3.53 -1.65 9.25
C SER A 13 -4.64 -1.57 8.18
N GLN A 14 -4.34 -1.04 6.99
CA GLN A 14 -5.30 -1.01 5.88
C GLN A 14 -5.52 -2.40 5.27
N LEU A 15 -4.45 -3.20 5.11
CA LEU A 15 -4.56 -4.60 4.69
C LEU A 15 -5.43 -5.41 5.65
N PHE A 16 -5.23 -5.23 6.97
CA PHE A 16 -6.01 -5.92 8.00
C PHE A 16 -7.50 -5.57 7.96
N ARG A 17 -7.83 -4.28 7.77
CA ARG A 17 -9.23 -3.82 7.62
C ARG A 17 -9.86 -4.28 6.31
N ALA A 18 -9.09 -4.33 5.23
CA ALA A 18 -9.57 -4.74 3.91
C ALA A 18 -9.76 -6.26 3.80
N ALA A 19 -9.05 -7.04 4.61
CA ALA A 19 -9.18 -8.49 4.61
C ALA A 19 -10.58 -8.93 5.08
N GLN A 20 -11.32 -9.62 4.21
CA GLN A 20 -12.66 -10.16 4.49
C GLN A 20 -12.69 -11.68 4.34
N GLY A 21 -13.19 -12.38 5.34
CA GLY A 21 -13.40 -13.83 5.27
C GLY A 21 -12.22 -14.76 5.56
N PRO A 22 -10.93 -14.34 5.72
CA PRO A 22 -9.93 -15.23 6.27
C PRO A 22 -9.93 -15.20 7.80
N GLU A 23 -9.51 -16.29 8.42
CA GLU A 23 -9.07 -16.23 9.81
C GLU A 23 -7.74 -15.47 9.81
N ARG A 24 -7.67 -14.31 10.47
CA ARG A 24 -6.52 -13.40 10.39
C ARG A 24 -5.59 -13.58 11.58
N LEU A 25 -4.31 -13.78 11.30
CA LEU A 25 -3.21 -13.69 12.25
C LEU A 25 -2.47 -12.37 12.01
N VAL A 26 -2.16 -11.61 13.06
CA VAL A 26 -1.29 -10.44 12.95
C VAL A 26 0.04 -10.70 13.62
N ILE A 27 1.14 -10.41 12.91
CA ILE A 27 2.50 -10.55 13.41
C ILE A 27 3.19 -9.20 13.37
N ASP A 28 3.72 -8.74 14.50
CA ASP A 28 4.51 -7.51 14.57
C ASP A 28 5.58 -7.65 15.66
N GLN A 29 6.78 -7.14 15.40
CA GLN A 29 7.87 -7.20 16.38
C GLN A 29 7.64 -6.27 17.57
N MET A 30 6.77 -5.26 17.44
CA MET A 30 6.42 -4.33 18.50
C MET A 30 5.13 -4.77 19.19
N PRO A 31 5.18 -5.28 20.44
CA PRO A 31 3.99 -5.76 21.16
C PRO A 31 2.88 -4.70 21.25
N LYS A 32 3.25 -3.44 21.47
CA LYS A 32 2.32 -2.31 21.54
C LYS A 32 1.52 -2.09 20.25
N SER A 33 2.06 -2.48 19.10
CA SER A 33 1.34 -2.39 17.82
C SER A 33 0.22 -3.43 17.75
N LEU A 34 0.39 -4.58 18.40
CA LEU A 34 -0.56 -5.70 18.40
C LEU A 34 -1.80 -5.43 19.27
N GLU A 35 -1.67 -4.61 20.33
CA GLU A 35 -2.79 -4.21 21.19
C GLU A 35 -3.97 -3.63 20.39
N LYS A 36 -3.71 -2.98 19.25
CA LYS A 36 -4.72 -2.36 18.39
C LYS A 36 -5.64 -3.35 17.69
N VAL A 37 -5.22 -4.61 17.59
CA VAL A 37 -5.89 -5.64 16.78
C VAL A 37 -6.09 -6.96 17.53
N ALA A 38 -5.61 -7.06 18.78
CA ALA A 38 -5.67 -8.28 19.58
C ALA A 38 -7.08 -8.84 19.72
N ASP A 39 -8.07 -7.98 19.95
CA ASP A 39 -9.47 -8.38 20.17
C ASP A 39 -10.22 -8.73 18.87
N VAL A 40 -9.67 -8.38 17.71
CA VAL A 40 -10.35 -8.46 16.40
C VAL A 40 -9.62 -9.33 15.38
N ALA A 41 -8.47 -9.90 15.73
CA ALA A 41 -7.73 -10.87 14.92
C ALA A 41 -8.18 -12.30 15.28
N GLU A 42 -8.82 -13.01 14.33
CA GLU A 42 -9.47 -14.29 14.61
C GLU A 42 -8.50 -15.41 15.00
N LEU A 43 -7.26 -15.37 14.49
CA LEU A 43 -6.18 -16.30 14.87
C LEU A 43 -5.25 -15.72 15.94
N GLY A 44 -5.59 -14.55 16.48
CA GLY A 44 -4.81 -13.83 17.47
C GLY A 44 -3.63 -13.05 16.88
N THR A 45 -2.67 -12.75 17.77
CA THR A 45 -1.49 -11.94 17.48
C THR A 45 -0.21 -12.65 17.92
N SER A 46 0.91 -12.40 17.24
CA SER A 46 2.22 -12.96 17.59
C SER A 46 3.34 -11.96 17.36
N THR A 47 4.45 -12.13 18.07
CA THR A 47 5.72 -11.44 17.79
C THR A 47 6.70 -12.31 16.98
N GLN A 48 6.34 -13.58 16.74
CA GLN A 48 7.18 -14.58 16.10
C GLN A 48 6.72 -14.85 14.67
N LEU A 49 7.62 -14.72 13.69
CA LEU A 49 7.34 -14.98 12.27
C LEU A 49 6.93 -16.43 12.01
N SER A 50 7.44 -17.38 12.79
CA SER A 50 7.09 -18.80 12.70
C SER A 50 5.61 -19.08 12.95
N ALA A 51 4.87 -18.18 13.60
CA ALA A 51 3.42 -18.31 13.77
C ALA A 51 2.66 -18.30 12.43
N ALA A 52 3.26 -17.78 11.36
CA ALA A 52 2.69 -17.80 10.01
C ALA A 52 2.67 -19.21 9.38
N ALA A 53 3.31 -20.22 9.98
CA ALA A 53 3.42 -21.58 9.42
C ALA A 53 2.07 -22.22 9.06
N ALA A 54 1.00 -21.90 9.78
CA ALA A 54 -0.34 -22.44 9.52
C ALA A 54 -1.15 -21.62 8.49
N CYS A 55 -0.61 -20.52 7.97
CA CYS A 55 -1.30 -19.62 7.05
C CYS A 55 -1.04 -20.01 5.58
N GLN A 56 -2.08 -19.91 4.75
CA GLN A 56 -1.95 -20.14 3.30
C GLN A 56 -1.53 -18.88 2.55
N VAL A 57 -1.79 -17.70 3.12
CA VAL A 57 -1.36 -16.41 2.58
C VAL A 57 -0.65 -15.63 3.67
N VAL A 58 0.45 -14.98 3.32
CA VAL A 58 1.23 -14.12 4.20
C VAL A 58 1.44 -12.77 3.49
N ALA A 59 0.88 -11.71 4.04
CA ALA A 59 1.03 -10.34 3.55
C ALA A 59 2.06 -9.59 4.40
N ALA A 60 3.24 -9.35 3.85
CA ALA A 60 4.32 -8.62 4.51
C ALA A 60 4.28 -7.13 4.14
N ALA A 61 3.85 -6.30 5.10
CA ALA A 61 3.79 -4.85 5.01
C ALA A 61 4.90 -4.21 5.86
N LEU A 62 6.14 -4.59 5.55
CA LEU A 62 7.34 -4.15 6.26
C LEU A 62 8.05 -3.00 5.54
N PRO A 63 8.76 -2.12 6.27
CA PRO A 63 9.71 -1.22 5.65
C PRO A 63 10.82 -2.00 4.93
N ALA A 64 11.22 -1.53 3.75
CA ALA A 64 12.19 -2.18 2.86
C ALA A 64 13.48 -2.67 3.54
N PRO A 65 14.11 -1.92 4.48
CA PRO A 65 15.34 -2.38 5.14
C PRO A 65 15.17 -3.66 5.98
N PHE A 66 13.96 -3.96 6.46
CA PHE A 66 13.70 -5.13 7.29
C PHE A 66 13.30 -6.36 6.49
N CYS A 67 13.00 -6.20 5.19
CA CYS A 67 12.50 -7.29 4.36
C CYS A 67 13.49 -8.45 4.16
N PRO A 68 14.82 -8.22 3.92
CA PRO A 68 15.77 -9.33 3.75
C PRO A 68 15.75 -10.31 4.92
N ASP A 69 15.97 -9.79 6.13
CA ASP A 69 16.03 -10.61 7.35
C ASP A 69 14.68 -11.25 7.67
N ALA A 70 13.58 -10.50 7.52
CA ALA A 70 12.25 -11.02 7.79
C ALA A 70 11.89 -12.16 6.84
N PHE A 71 12.19 -12.06 5.55
CA PHE A 71 11.89 -13.12 4.58
C PHE A 71 12.78 -14.34 4.80
N GLN A 72 14.07 -14.16 5.12
CA GLN A 72 14.97 -15.27 5.43
C GLN A 72 14.55 -16.05 6.67
N GLN A 73 14.02 -15.37 7.69
CA GLN A 73 13.49 -16.02 8.90
C GLN A 73 12.10 -16.62 8.67
N LEU A 74 11.25 -16.00 7.85
CA LEU A 74 9.88 -16.42 7.62
C LEU A 74 9.79 -17.67 6.73
N CYS A 75 10.44 -17.65 5.56
CA CYS A 75 10.26 -18.66 4.51
C CYS A 75 10.50 -20.12 4.97
N PRO A 76 11.52 -20.43 5.81
CA PRO A 76 11.76 -21.79 6.30
C PRO A 76 10.60 -22.41 7.08
N HIS A 77 9.70 -21.61 7.65
CA HIS A 77 8.59 -22.09 8.45
C HIS A 77 7.30 -22.32 7.65
N LEU A 78 7.24 -21.88 6.40
CA LEU A 78 6.02 -21.89 5.60
C LEU A 78 5.83 -23.23 4.88
N GLN A 79 4.57 -23.62 4.73
CA GLN A 79 4.19 -24.85 4.04
C GLN A 79 4.30 -24.69 2.51
N PRO A 80 4.54 -25.78 1.77
CA PRO A 80 4.46 -25.77 0.32
C PRO A 80 3.13 -25.19 -0.17
N GLY A 81 3.20 -24.32 -1.19
CA GLY A 81 2.07 -23.65 -1.79
C GLY A 81 1.65 -22.33 -1.11
N THR A 82 2.22 -21.98 0.05
CA THR A 82 1.91 -20.71 0.72
C THR A 82 2.26 -19.51 -0.19
N ILE A 83 1.33 -18.55 -0.27
CA ILE A 83 1.50 -17.30 -1.02
C ILE A 83 2.09 -16.25 -0.08
N VAL A 84 3.29 -15.75 -0.40
CA VAL A 84 3.97 -14.71 0.38
C VAL A 84 4.03 -13.44 -0.45
N ILE A 85 3.37 -12.39 0.02
CA ILE A 85 3.19 -11.14 -0.70
C ILE A 85 4.03 -10.05 -0.05
N ASN A 86 4.99 -9.49 -0.80
CA ASN A 86 5.83 -8.38 -0.38
C ASN A 86 5.24 -7.02 -0.82
N PHE A 87 4.80 -6.23 0.15
CA PHE A 87 4.26 -4.89 -0.10
C PHE A 87 5.30 -3.76 -0.06
N ALA A 88 6.57 -4.03 0.24
CA ALA A 88 7.58 -3.00 0.41
C ALA A 88 8.01 -2.38 -0.93
N THR A 89 7.65 -1.12 -1.22
CA THR A 89 8.02 -0.44 -2.48
C THR A 89 9.53 -0.35 -2.73
N GLY A 90 10.33 -0.29 -1.66
CA GLY A 90 11.78 -0.12 -1.74
C GLY A 90 12.60 -1.41 -1.83
N TRP A 91 11.96 -2.58 -1.80
CA TRP A 91 12.66 -3.86 -1.81
C TRP A 91 11.96 -4.87 -2.72
N LEU A 92 12.75 -5.57 -3.52
CA LEU A 92 12.33 -6.68 -4.37
C LEU A 92 12.87 -7.98 -3.78
N ILE A 93 12.05 -9.03 -3.83
CA ILE A 93 12.41 -10.39 -3.47
C ILE A 93 13.47 -10.87 -4.47
N PRO A 94 14.71 -11.16 -4.01
CA PRO A 94 15.79 -11.61 -4.88
C PRO A 94 15.49 -12.97 -5.51
N ASP A 95 16.07 -13.21 -6.70
CA ASP A 95 15.92 -14.48 -7.40
C ASP A 95 16.56 -15.64 -6.63
N GLU A 96 17.59 -15.37 -5.84
CA GLU A 96 18.23 -16.34 -4.96
C GLU A 96 17.23 -16.91 -3.94
N LEU A 97 16.41 -16.04 -3.33
CA LEU A 97 15.40 -16.46 -2.36
C LEU A 97 14.29 -17.28 -3.04
N ARG A 98 13.91 -16.93 -4.27
CA ARG A 98 12.95 -17.70 -5.08
C ARG A 98 13.45 -19.10 -5.40
N LYS A 99 14.76 -19.23 -5.66
CA LYS A 99 15.43 -20.52 -5.92
C LYS A 99 15.61 -21.36 -4.66
N GLU A 100 15.82 -20.72 -3.51
CA GLU A 100 15.95 -21.38 -2.21
C GLU A 100 14.61 -21.95 -1.72
N PHE A 101 13.50 -21.25 -1.98
CA PHE A 101 12.16 -21.65 -1.56
C PHE A 101 11.18 -21.85 -2.74
N PRO A 102 11.46 -22.77 -3.69
CA PRO A 102 10.64 -22.96 -4.89
C PRO A 102 9.24 -23.51 -4.59
N GLN A 103 9.04 -24.07 -3.40
CA GLN A 103 7.74 -24.52 -2.91
C GLN A 103 6.79 -23.37 -2.55
N LEU A 104 7.29 -22.14 -2.39
CA LEU A 104 6.50 -20.98 -2.01
C LEU A 104 6.13 -20.13 -3.24
N LYS A 105 4.97 -19.48 -3.18
CA LYS A 105 4.57 -18.48 -4.19
C LYS A 105 4.97 -17.09 -3.69
N LEU A 106 6.20 -16.68 -3.99
CA LEU A 106 6.73 -15.36 -3.63
C LEU A 106 6.25 -14.29 -4.62
N VAL A 107 5.50 -13.29 -4.15
CA VAL A 107 4.80 -12.31 -4.99
C VAL A 107 5.16 -10.88 -4.58
N GLU A 108 5.44 -10.03 -5.55
CA GLU A 108 5.52 -8.58 -5.34
C GLU A 108 4.15 -7.95 -5.46
N ALA A 109 3.76 -7.08 -4.52
CA ALA A 109 2.55 -6.27 -4.62
C ALA A 109 2.84 -4.82 -4.25
N LYS A 110 2.99 -3.93 -5.23
CA LYS A 110 3.41 -2.54 -4.97
C LYS A 110 2.25 -1.57 -5.09
N LEU A 111 2.07 -0.73 -4.08
CA LEU A 111 1.02 0.28 -4.04
C LEU A 111 1.38 1.49 -4.89
N VAL A 112 0.58 1.78 -5.91
CA VAL A 112 0.44 3.12 -6.51
C VAL A 112 -0.59 3.88 -5.68
N GLY A 113 -0.12 4.87 -4.93
CA GLY A 113 -0.91 5.57 -3.91
C GLY A 113 -0.20 5.62 -2.56
N SER A 114 -0.94 5.83 -1.48
CA SER A 114 -0.40 5.86 -0.12
C SER A 114 -1.36 5.25 0.89
N ALA A 115 -0.84 4.74 2.00
CA ALA A 115 -1.66 4.18 3.07
C ALA A 115 -2.59 5.23 3.72
N VAL A 116 -2.15 6.50 3.78
CA VAL A 116 -2.98 7.63 4.20
C VAL A 116 -4.06 7.91 3.17
N GLY A 117 -3.73 7.91 1.87
CA GLY A 117 -4.74 8.06 0.83
C GLY A 117 -5.82 6.98 0.93
N ILE A 118 -5.44 5.72 1.17
CA ILE A 118 -6.40 4.64 1.41
C ILE A 118 -7.29 4.92 2.63
N SER A 119 -6.73 5.42 3.75
CA SER A 119 -7.55 5.71 4.94
C SER A 119 -8.57 6.82 4.71
N GLU A 120 -8.26 7.77 3.82
CA GLU A 120 -9.15 8.86 3.42
C GLU A 120 -10.08 8.48 2.25
N GLY A 121 -10.11 7.20 1.84
CA GLY A 121 -10.96 6.73 0.75
C GLY A 121 -10.50 7.16 -0.65
N LEU A 122 -9.25 7.58 -0.80
CA LEU A 122 -8.67 7.91 -2.10
C LEU A 122 -8.36 6.65 -2.91
N LYS A 123 -8.52 6.77 -4.22
CA LYS A 123 -8.25 5.70 -5.19
C LYS A 123 -6.80 5.26 -5.08
N SER A 124 -6.62 3.94 -5.04
CA SER A 124 -5.33 3.28 -4.90
C SER A 124 -5.32 2.00 -5.74
N LEU A 125 -4.13 1.58 -6.16
CA LEU A 125 -3.95 0.42 -7.04
C LEU A 125 -2.72 -0.37 -6.61
N PHE A 126 -2.85 -1.69 -6.49
CA PHE A 126 -1.70 -2.57 -6.30
C PHE A 126 -1.29 -3.18 -7.63
N VAL A 127 0.00 -3.11 -7.95
CA VAL A 127 0.61 -3.80 -9.09
C VAL A 127 1.27 -5.07 -8.59
N LEU A 128 0.87 -6.20 -9.17
CA LEU A 128 1.39 -7.53 -8.86
C LEU A 128 2.45 -7.93 -9.89
N GLY A 129 3.63 -8.30 -9.40
CA GLY A 129 4.76 -8.74 -10.23
C GLY A 129 4.67 -10.22 -10.63
N ILE A 130 3.52 -10.62 -11.18
CA ILE A 130 3.22 -12.00 -11.60
C ILE A 130 2.48 -11.98 -12.94
N GLN A 131 2.42 -13.14 -13.60
CA GLN A 131 1.62 -13.36 -14.83
C GLN A 131 0.54 -14.45 -14.63
N ASP A 132 0.30 -14.85 -13.37
CA ASP A 132 -0.67 -15.88 -13.01
C ASP A 132 -2.02 -15.24 -12.61
N GLU A 133 -3.02 -15.38 -13.48
CA GLU A 133 -4.36 -14.85 -13.28
C GLU A 133 -5.11 -15.48 -12.10
N GLU A 134 -4.92 -16.78 -11.85
CA GLU A 134 -5.57 -17.47 -10.73
C GLU A 134 -4.99 -17.01 -9.39
N LEU A 135 -3.67 -16.83 -9.35
CA LEU A 135 -3.01 -16.24 -8.19
C LEU A 135 -3.43 -14.78 -7.98
N CYS A 136 -3.57 -13.99 -9.05
CA CYS A 136 -4.11 -12.64 -8.96
C CYS A 136 -5.53 -12.61 -8.37
N LYS A 137 -6.43 -13.49 -8.85
CA LYS A 137 -7.80 -13.64 -8.30
C LYS A 137 -7.79 -14.07 -6.85
N THR A 138 -6.89 -14.98 -6.48
CA THR A 138 -6.73 -15.43 -5.09
C THR A 138 -6.34 -14.27 -4.19
N ILE A 139 -5.32 -13.49 -4.56
CA ILE A 139 -4.87 -12.31 -3.81
C ILE A 139 -5.98 -11.25 -3.73
N GLN A 140 -6.68 -11.00 -4.84
CA GLN A 140 -7.82 -10.07 -4.89
C GLN A 140 -8.95 -10.48 -3.94
N SER A 141 -9.22 -11.78 -3.80
CA SER A 141 -10.22 -12.31 -2.86
C SER A 141 -9.81 -12.12 -1.39
N CYS A 142 -8.51 -12.07 -1.10
CA CYS A 142 -8.01 -11.80 0.25
C CYS A 142 -8.24 -10.35 0.68
N PHE A 143 -8.31 -9.40 -0.27
CA PHE A 143 -8.48 -7.98 0.02
C PHE A 143 -9.52 -7.34 -0.93
N PRO A 144 -10.82 -7.69 -0.82
CA PRO A 144 -11.84 -7.28 -1.78
C PRO A 144 -11.95 -5.77 -2.07
N PRO A 145 -11.77 -4.86 -1.09
CA PRO A 145 -11.86 -3.42 -1.35
C PRO A 145 -10.75 -2.86 -2.24
N PHE A 146 -9.61 -3.55 -2.35
CA PHE A 146 -8.49 -3.07 -3.14
C PHE A 146 -8.56 -3.54 -4.59
N ARG A 147 -7.96 -2.79 -5.50
CA ARG A 147 -7.79 -3.22 -6.88
C ARG A 147 -6.37 -3.73 -7.08
N PHE A 148 -6.25 -4.94 -7.62
CA PHE A 148 -4.97 -5.51 -8.04
C PHE A 148 -4.93 -5.63 -9.57
N ILE A 149 -3.78 -5.29 -10.16
CA ILE A 149 -3.48 -5.55 -11.58
C ILE A 149 -2.14 -6.27 -11.68
N MET A 150 -1.96 -7.09 -12.71
CA MET A 150 -0.65 -7.64 -13.06
C MET A 150 0.15 -6.59 -13.83
N GLY A 151 1.45 -6.51 -13.57
CA GLY A 151 2.33 -5.58 -14.29
C GLY A 151 3.75 -5.52 -13.73
N ASP A 152 4.56 -4.65 -14.32
CA ASP A 152 5.91 -4.38 -13.84
C ASP A 152 5.84 -3.59 -12.52
N THR A 153 6.37 -4.16 -11.45
CA THR A 153 6.40 -3.52 -10.13
C THR A 153 7.52 -2.51 -9.96
N SER A 154 8.54 -2.54 -10.83
CA SER A 154 9.69 -1.64 -10.78
C SER A 154 9.30 -0.18 -11.04
N ILE A 155 8.29 0.05 -11.88
CA ILE A 155 7.81 1.40 -12.25
C ILE A 155 7.07 2.09 -11.09
N VAL A 156 6.53 1.33 -10.13
CA VAL A 156 5.69 1.89 -9.06
C VAL A 156 6.47 2.87 -8.19
N LYS A 157 7.73 2.57 -7.89
CA LYS A 157 8.60 3.49 -7.15
C LYS A 157 8.77 4.82 -7.90
N HIS A 158 8.95 4.76 -9.23
CA HIS A 158 9.10 5.96 -10.05
C HIS A 158 7.82 6.79 -10.08
N ILE A 159 6.66 6.15 -10.32
CA ILE A 159 5.35 6.82 -10.31
C ILE A 159 5.09 7.53 -8.99
N ASN A 160 5.25 6.82 -7.87
CA ASN A 160 5.05 7.42 -6.54
C ASN A 160 6.04 8.56 -6.29
N THR A 161 7.31 8.40 -6.67
CA THR A 161 8.31 9.48 -6.52
C THR A 161 7.91 10.73 -7.30
N CYS A 162 7.49 10.56 -8.56
CA CYS A 162 7.07 11.67 -9.42
C CYS A 162 5.82 12.37 -8.85
N ALA A 163 4.79 11.60 -8.48
CA ALA A 163 3.55 12.14 -7.93
C ALA A 163 3.78 12.86 -6.59
N THR A 164 4.55 12.25 -5.68
CA THR A 164 4.88 12.86 -4.38
C THR A 164 5.69 14.14 -4.57
N ALA A 165 6.72 14.15 -5.42
CA ALA A 165 7.52 15.35 -5.66
C ALA A 165 6.69 16.48 -6.27
N THR A 166 5.81 16.16 -7.22
CA THR A 166 4.90 17.14 -7.85
C THR A 166 3.93 17.74 -6.82
N ALA A 167 3.29 16.89 -6.00
CA ALA A 167 2.37 17.34 -4.97
C ALA A 167 3.07 18.24 -3.92
N LEU A 168 4.25 17.86 -3.46
CA LEU A 168 5.01 18.65 -2.47
C LEU A 168 5.50 19.98 -3.06
N ARG A 169 5.96 20.01 -4.31
CA ARG A 169 6.34 21.27 -4.97
C ARG A 169 5.16 22.22 -5.10
N ALA A 170 4.01 21.71 -5.54
CA ALA A 170 2.79 22.51 -5.66
C ALA A 170 2.34 23.05 -4.30
N ALA A 171 2.38 22.24 -3.25
CA ALA A 171 2.03 22.69 -1.89
C ALA A 171 2.98 23.78 -1.38
N VAL A 172 4.30 23.61 -1.55
CA VAL A 172 5.30 24.61 -1.16
C VAL A 172 5.15 25.91 -1.96
N GLN A 173 4.87 25.81 -3.26
CA GLN A 173 4.62 26.98 -4.10
C GLN A 173 3.38 27.75 -3.65
N LEU A 174 2.26 27.04 -3.43
CA LEU A 174 1.02 27.67 -2.95
C LEU A 174 1.22 28.36 -1.59
N GLN A 175 1.97 27.74 -0.68
CA GLN A 175 2.29 28.35 0.61
C GLN A 175 3.09 29.65 0.48
N ARG A 176 3.97 29.75 -0.53
CA ARG A 176 4.74 30.98 -0.81
C ARG A 176 3.87 32.06 -1.44
N GLU A 177 3.02 31.69 -2.39
CA GLU A 177 2.11 32.63 -3.07
C GLU A 177 1.07 33.22 -2.10
N LEU A 178 0.66 32.42 -1.10
CA LEU A 178 -0.32 32.82 -0.10
C LEU A 178 0.29 33.26 1.24
N ALA A 179 1.60 33.58 1.29
CA ALA A 179 2.31 33.84 2.55
C ALA A 179 1.76 35.03 3.36
N GLU A 180 1.10 35.99 2.70
CA GLU A 180 0.48 37.17 3.34
C GLU A 180 -0.88 36.84 4.00
N PHE A 181 -1.45 35.65 3.77
CA PHE A 181 -2.76 35.26 4.28
C PHE A 181 -2.67 34.46 5.59
N PRO A 182 -3.75 34.40 6.40
CA PRO A 182 -3.77 33.59 7.61
C PRO A 182 -3.48 32.11 7.36
N GLN A 183 -2.67 31.51 8.23
CA GLN A 183 -2.23 30.12 8.12
C GLN A 183 -3.40 29.12 8.03
N GLU A 184 -4.52 29.41 8.69
CA GLU A 184 -5.73 28.59 8.61
C GLU A 184 -6.31 28.51 7.19
N MET A 185 -6.25 29.61 6.43
CA MET A 185 -6.69 29.63 5.02
C MET A 185 -5.70 28.86 4.14
N ILE A 186 -4.39 29.01 4.38
CA ILE A 186 -3.35 28.25 3.66
C ILE A 186 -3.52 26.74 3.91
N ASN A 187 -3.79 26.35 5.15
CA ASN A 187 -4.05 24.96 5.53
C ASN A 187 -5.31 24.43 4.83
N ALA A 188 -6.40 25.20 4.82
CA ALA A 188 -7.63 24.81 4.11
C ALA A 188 -7.41 24.68 2.60
N ALA A 189 -6.59 25.55 1.99
CA ALA A 189 -6.26 25.49 0.58
C ALA A 189 -5.43 24.25 0.23
N THR A 190 -4.39 23.96 1.01
CA THR A 190 -3.50 22.81 0.79
C THR A 190 -4.13 21.45 1.13
N ALA A 191 -4.88 21.36 2.24
CA ALA A 191 -5.43 20.09 2.73
C ALA A 191 -6.83 19.78 2.20
N GLY A 192 -7.62 20.78 1.83
CA GLY A 192 -8.98 20.61 1.33
C GLY A 192 -9.13 20.92 -0.15
N LEU A 193 -8.80 22.16 -0.54
CA LEU A 193 -9.06 22.65 -1.90
C LEU A 193 -8.22 21.91 -2.95
N MET A 194 -6.90 21.82 -2.77
CA MET A 194 -6.00 21.15 -3.71
C MET A 194 -6.42 19.69 -3.99
N PRO A 195 -6.60 18.81 -2.98
CA PRO A 195 -7.13 17.47 -3.21
C PRO A 195 -8.49 17.47 -3.90
N GLY A 196 -9.41 18.36 -3.50
CA GLY A 196 -10.75 18.46 -4.10
C GLY A 196 -10.73 18.80 -5.58
N VAL A 197 -9.84 19.71 -6.00
CA VAL A 197 -9.63 20.05 -7.42
C VAL A 197 -9.07 18.85 -8.19
N LEU A 198 -8.07 18.16 -7.65
CA LEU A 198 -7.49 16.98 -8.30
C LEU A 198 -8.48 15.82 -8.44
N ILE A 199 -9.30 15.56 -7.42
CA ILE A 199 -10.38 14.56 -7.47
C ILE A 199 -11.40 14.93 -8.55
N SER A 200 -11.78 16.21 -8.63
CA SER A 200 -12.74 16.69 -9.63
C SER A 200 -12.16 16.64 -11.05
N TYR A 201 -10.86 16.90 -11.21
CA TYR A 201 -10.15 16.77 -12.47
C TYR A 201 -10.11 15.31 -12.95
N GLU A 202 -9.71 14.36 -12.09
CA GLU A 202 -9.68 12.93 -12.44
C GLU A 202 -11.05 12.38 -12.83
N ARG A 203 -12.12 12.90 -12.22
CA ARG A 203 -13.51 12.48 -12.48
C ARG A 203 -14.18 13.23 -13.63
N ASN A 204 -13.51 14.21 -14.25
CA ASN A 204 -14.10 15.11 -15.24
C ASN A 204 -15.33 15.89 -14.71
N THR A 205 -15.32 16.28 -13.43
CA THR A 205 -16.42 17.00 -12.76
C THR A 205 -16.04 18.41 -12.33
N LEU A 206 -15.09 19.05 -13.03
CA LEU A 206 -14.68 20.42 -12.72
C LEU A 206 -15.83 21.43 -12.94
N GLY A 207 -16.01 22.32 -11.98
CA GLY A 207 -16.85 23.51 -12.13
C GLY A 207 -16.31 24.49 -13.17
N GLU A 208 -17.14 25.45 -13.59
CA GLU A 208 -16.79 26.43 -14.63
C GLU A 208 -15.52 27.22 -14.29
N PHE A 209 -15.39 27.70 -13.05
CA PHE A 209 -14.20 28.41 -12.58
C PHE A 209 -12.92 27.58 -12.77
N ALA A 210 -12.92 26.31 -12.37
CA ALA A 210 -11.74 25.46 -12.47
C ALA A 210 -11.41 25.06 -13.92
N ARG A 211 -12.42 24.96 -14.80
CA ARG A 211 -12.21 24.72 -16.24
C ARG A 211 -11.52 25.90 -16.92
N ASN A 212 -11.94 27.13 -16.62
CA ASN A 212 -11.31 28.33 -17.17
C ASN A 212 -9.82 28.42 -16.77
N ILE A 213 -9.48 28.06 -15.53
CA ILE A 213 -8.09 27.99 -15.06
C ILE A 213 -7.32 26.88 -15.78
N LEU A 214 -7.91 25.69 -15.94
CA LEU A 214 -7.27 24.58 -16.65
C LEU A 214 -6.87 24.97 -18.09
N GLU A 215 -7.74 25.68 -18.80
CA GLU A 215 -7.44 26.17 -20.16
C GLU A 215 -6.27 27.16 -20.20
N GLN A 216 -6.06 27.95 -19.15
CA GLN A 216 -4.92 28.85 -19.03
C GLN A 216 -3.63 28.05 -18.79
N VAL A 217 -3.65 27.13 -17.81
CA VAL A 217 -2.49 26.28 -17.46
C VAL A 217 -2.04 25.44 -18.66
N GLN A 218 -2.97 24.90 -19.45
CA GLN A 218 -2.65 24.11 -20.64
C GLN A 218 -2.00 24.91 -21.78
N LYS A 219 -2.18 26.24 -21.82
CA LYS A 219 -1.55 27.11 -22.83
C LYS A 219 -0.13 27.53 -22.44
N GLU A 220 0.21 27.43 -21.16
CA GLU A 220 1.51 27.81 -20.60
C GLU A 220 2.50 26.63 -20.50
N SER A 221 2.02 25.39 -20.71
CA SER A 221 2.81 24.14 -20.65
C SER A 221 3.27 23.69 -22.02
#